data_AF-A0A9P6ARI2-F1
#
_entry.id   AF-A0A9P6ARI2-F1
#
_cell.length_a   1.000
_cell.length_b   1.000
_cell.length_c   1.000
_cell.angle_alpha   90.00
_cell.angle_beta   90.00
_cell.angle_gamma   90.00
#
_symmetry.space_group_name_H-M   'P 1'
#
loop_
_entity.id
_entity.type
_entity.pdbx_description
1 polymer ?
#
loop_
_entity_poly.entity_id
_entity_poly.type
_entity_poly.pdbx_seq_one_letter_code
_entity_poly.pdbx_strand_id
1 'polypeptide(L)'
;VTHVHNTSGECKTADNLLTLIELEKKFIEEDLSCILIGWVSDAGGELRAACIRLQSRYPWLLVTDCFVHQACILGDYIKKNPCLFRMAEASELISWFNNHSFALHVLFSEQRSMPEFGNVILTLIRAVITHWLTHVTSFNQLLRVSMAMKSAVLKHKDNIIKAAGTAVSAVSKAKEMVKIIENPAFWTDLEMISSHLEPLSIAINVCQGSHTRVDMVGLMFGQLYKHY
;
A
#
# COMPACT_ATOMS: atom_id res chain seq x y z
N VAL A 1 25.64 0.38 4.42
CA VAL A 1 26.15 1.76 4.33
C VAL A 1 26.51 1.99 2.87
N THR A 2 25.62 2.59 2.10
CA THR A 2 25.81 2.92 0.67
C THR A 2 25.35 4.37 0.48
N HIS A 3 25.80 5.03 -0.58
CA HIS A 3 25.40 6.43 -0.79
C HIS A 3 23.98 6.55 -1.35
N VAL A 4 23.33 7.66 -1.03
CA VAL A 4 22.08 8.09 -1.65
C VAL A 4 22.41 9.19 -2.66
N HIS A 5 22.16 8.92 -3.94
CA HIS A 5 22.40 9.86 -5.03
C HIS A 5 21.13 10.65 -5.34
N ASN A 6 21.19 11.98 -5.26
CA ASN A 6 20.06 12.82 -5.66
C ASN A 6 20.03 13.00 -7.18
N THR A 7 19.10 12.32 -7.84
CA THR A 7 18.93 12.34 -9.30
C THR A 7 17.79 13.28 -9.76
N SER A 8 17.28 14.16 -8.90
CA SER A 8 16.13 15.03 -9.24
C SER A 8 16.45 16.09 -10.29
N GLY A 9 17.71 16.50 -10.41
CA GLY A 9 18.17 17.53 -11.35
C GLY A 9 18.67 16.99 -12.69
N GLU A 10 18.65 15.67 -12.89
CA GLU A 10 19.27 15.00 -14.03
C GLU A 10 18.27 14.16 -14.82
N CYS A 11 18.52 14.01 -16.12
CA CYS A 11 17.77 13.04 -16.91
C CYS A 11 18.10 11.63 -16.41
N LYS A 12 17.07 10.89 -15.97
CA LYS A 12 17.20 9.50 -15.49
C LYS A 12 17.33 8.52 -16.66
N THR A 13 18.36 8.69 -17.48
CA THR A 13 18.67 7.75 -18.56
C THR A 13 19.36 6.51 -18.02
N ALA A 14 19.24 5.40 -18.74
CA ALA A 14 19.93 4.16 -18.42
C ALA A 14 21.45 4.32 -18.28
N ASP A 15 22.07 5.21 -19.06
CA ASP A 15 23.52 5.48 -18.99
C ASP A 15 23.91 6.24 -17.71
N ASN A 16 23.12 7.24 -17.33
CA ASN A 16 23.36 7.99 -16.10
C ASN A 16 23.18 7.08 -14.87
N LEU A 17 22.14 6.25 -14.87
CA LEU A 17 21.91 5.27 -13.80
C LEU A 17 23.03 4.24 -13.73
N LEU A 18 23.48 3.70 -14.87
CA LEU A 18 24.60 2.76 -14.90
C LEU A 18 25.88 3.37 -14.32
N THR A 19 26.17 4.65 -14.63
CA THR A 19 27.32 5.37 -14.08
C THR A 19 27.27 5.42 -12.56
N LEU A 20 26.10 5.74 -11.98
CA LEU A 20 25.91 5.75 -10.53
C LEU A 20 26.08 4.36 -9.90
N ILE A 21 25.56 3.31 -10.56
CA ILE A 21 25.72 1.93 -10.10
C ILE A 21 27.20 1.52 -10.08
N GLU A 22 27.96 1.89 -11.13
CA GLU A 22 29.39 1.58 -11.22
C GLU A 22 30.22 2.32 -10.16
N LEU A 23 29.85 3.57 -9.83
CA LEU A 23 30.45 4.31 -8.73
C LEU A 23 30.21 3.62 -7.38
N GLU A 24 28.99 3.16 -7.11
CA GLU A 24 28.71 2.42 -5.88
C GLU A 24 29.40 1.06 -5.83
N LYS A 25 29.45 0.34 -6.96
CA LYS A 25 30.21 -0.92 -7.04
C LYS A 25 31.68 -0.68 -6.65
N LYS A 26 32.29 0.37 -7.19
CA LYS A 26 33.68 0.73 -6.88
C LYS A 26 33.86 1.00 -5.38
N PHE A 27 32.99 1.82 -4.79
CA PHE A 27 33.00 2.10 -3.35
C PHE A 27 32.87 0.81 -2.50
N ILE A 28 31.93 -0.08 -2.85
CA ILE A 28 31.71 -1.34 -2.13
C ILE A 28 32.95 -2.24 -2.18
N GLU A 29 33.62 -2.31 -3.33
CA GLU A 29 34.77 -3.20 -3.52
C GLU A 29 36.07 -2.63 -2.97
N GLU A 30 36.34 -1.34 -3.20
CA GLU A 30 37.60 -0.70 -2.84
C GLU A 30 37.56 -0.18 -1.39
N ASP A 31 36.52 0.56 -1.00
CA ASP A 31 36.48 1.25 0.29
C ASP A 31 35.89 0.37 1.40
N LEU A 32 34.89 -0.46 1.08
CA LEU A 32 34.31 -1.40 2.05
C LEU A 32 34.95 -2.79 2.02
N SER A 33 35.87 -3.04 1.08
CA SER A 33 36.54 -4.35 0.92
C SER A 33 35.58 -5.53 0.84
N CYS A 34 34.41 -5.32 0.22
CA CYS A 34 33.36 -6.32 0.06
C CYS A 34 33.29 -6.79 -1.40
N ILE A 35 32.84 -8.03 -1.63
CA ILE A 35 32.61 -8.53 -2.99
C ILE A 35 31.14 -8.33 -3.35
N LEU A 36 30.87 -7.53 -4.38
CA LEU A 36 29.51 -7.34 -4.86
C LEU A 36 29.06 -8.57 -5.67
N ILE A 37 28.29 -9.47 -5.05
CA ILE A 37 27.83 -10.70 -5.72
C ILE A 37 26.51 -10.54 -6.50
N GLY A 38 25.76 -9.47 -6.25
CA GLY A 38 24.50 -9.21 -6.95
C GLY A 38 23.98 -7.79 -6.80
N TRP A 39 23.08 -7.42 -7.70
CA TRP A 39 22.42 -6.13 -7.76
C TRP A 39 20.92 -6.32 -7.98
N VAL A 40 20.11 -5.67 -7.14
CA VAL A 40 18.63 -5.74 -7.21
C VAL A 40 18.07 -4.34 -7.39
N SER A 41 17.23 -4.15 -8.41
CA SER A 41 16.58 -2.88 -8.73
C SER A 41 15.11 -3.08 -9.03
N ASP A 42 14.29 -2.02 -8.99
CA ASP A 42 12.97 -2.07 -9.62
C ASP A 42 13.09 -2.30 -11.14
N ALA A 43 11.96 -2.68 -11.75
CA ALA A 43 11.86 -2.97 -13.18
C ALA A 43 11.41 -1.75 -14.03
N GLY A 44 11.62 -0.52 -13.53
CA GLY A 44 11.34 0.70 -14.29
C GLY A 44 12.17 0.72 -15.58
N GLY A 45 11.61 1.24 -16.69
CA GLY A 45 12.20 1.06 -18.02
C GLY A 45 13.69 1.41 -18.13
N GLU A 46 14.09 2.57 -17.60
CA GLU A 46 15.48 3.04 -17.62
C GLU A 46 16.38 2.25 -16.66
N LEU A 47 15.88 1.89 -15.48
CA LEU A 47 16.61 1.06 -14.50
C LEU A 47 16.81 -0.36 -15.03
N ARG A 48 15.81 -0.93 -15.67
CA ARG A 48 15.90 -2.24 -16.34
C ARG A 48 16.92 -2.20 -17.47
N ALA A 49 16.92 -1.15 -18.29
CA ALA A 49 17.92 -0.97 -19.34
C ALA A 49 19.34 -0.82 -18.75
N ALA A 50 19.51 -0.08 -17.66
CA ALA A 50 20.77 0.03 -16.94
C ALA A 50 21.23 -1.33 -16.39
N CYS A 51 20.33 -2.12 -15.80
CA CYS A 51 20.60 -3.46 -15.29
C CYS A 51 21.04 -4.44 -16.39
N ILE A 52 20.41 -4.40 -17.57
CA ILE A 52 20.82 -5.23 -18.73
C ILE A 52 22.25 -4.85 -19.19
N ARG A 53 22.56 -3.55 -19.22
CA ARG A 53 23.90 -3.06 -19.58
C ARG A 53 24.94 -3.46 -18.53
N LEU A 54 24.59 -3.34 -17.24
CA LEU A 54 25.41 -3.78 -16.12
C LEU A 54 25.74 -5.27 -16.23
N GLN A 55 24.75 -6.11 -16.47
CA GLN A 55 24.94 -7.56 -16.64
C GLN A 55 25.81 -7.88 -17.87
N SER A 56 25.66 -7.12 -18.96
CA SER A 56 26.52 -7.27 -20.13
C SER A 56 27.99 -6.94 -19.82
N ARG A 57 28.24 -5.97 -18.94
CA ARG A 57 29.59 -5.57 -18.51
C ARG A 57 30.18 -6.48 -17.44
N TYR A 58 29.34 -7.03 -16.57
CA TYR A 58 29.73 -7.92 -15.48
C TYR A 58 28.90 -9.22 -15.56
N PRO A 59 29.20 -10.15 -16.48
CA PRO A 59 28.41 -11.36 -16.68
C PRO A 59 28.34 -12.29 -15.46
N TRP A 60 29.27 -12.13 -14.52
CA TRP A 60 29.33 -12.87 -13.26
C TRP A 60 28.45 -12.28 -12.15
N LEU A 61 27.93 -11.06 -12.32
CA LEU A 61 27.09 -10.39 -11.33
C LEU A 61 25.64 -10.87 -11.44
N LEU A 62 25.04 -11.25 -10.31
CA LEU A 62 23.62 -11.60 -10.26
C LEU A 62 22.77 -10.33 -10.30
N VAL A 63 22.16 -10.04 -11.45
CA VAL A 63 21.27 -8.88 -11.61
C VAL A 63 19.83 -9.37 -11.68
N THR A 64 18.99 -8.93 -10.74
CA THR A 64 17.59 -9.33 -10.69
C THR A 64 16.67 -8.15 -10.44
N ASP A 65 15.44 -8.24 -10.96
CA ASP A 65 14.40 -7.29 -10.58
C ASP A 65 13.98 -7.50 -9.12
N CYS A 66 13.45 -6.45 -8.52
CA CYS A 66 12.94 -6.46 -7.16
C CYS A 66 11.70 -7.35 -7.08
N PHE A 67 11.77 -8.42 -6.29
CA PHE A 67 10.66 -9.36 -6.10
C PHE A 67 9.41 -8.72 -5.50
N VAL A 68 9.56 -7.63 -4.75
CA VAL A 68 8.45 -6.85 -4.22
C VAL A 68 7.64 -6.24 -5.35
N HIS A 69 8.32 -5.63 -6.33
CA HIS A 69 7.68 -5.04 -7.50
C HIS A 69 7.08 -6.13 -8.40
N GLN A 70 7.74 -7.28 -8.55
CA GLN A 70 7.18 -8.42 -9.28
C GLN A 70 5.94 -9.03 -8.60
N ALA A 71 5.91 -9.07 -7.27
CA ALA A 71 4.75 -9.51 -6.50
C ALA A 71 3.60 -8.48 -6.51
N CYS A 72 3.84 -7.24 -6.94
CA CYS A 72 2.82 -6.19 -7.10
C CYS A 72 1.97 -6.39 -8.37
N ILE A 73 1.50 -7.60 -8.64
CA ILE A 73 0.53 -7.91 -9.72
C ILE A 73 -0.87 -7.34 -9.46
N LEU A 74 -1.08 -6.73 -8.29
CA LEU A 74 -2.38 -6.24 -7.85
C LEU A 74 -2.98 -5.18 -8.79
N GLY A 75 -2.15 -4.34 -9.42
CA GLY A 75 -2.65 -3.36 -10.39
C GLY A 75 -3.36 -4.04 -11.57
N ASP A 76 -2.78 -5.11 -12.10
CA ASP A 76 -3.40 -5.89 -13.17
C ASP A 76 -4.53 -6.79 -12.65
N TYR A 77 -4.43 -7.27 -11.42
CA TYR A 77 -5.51 -7.96 -10.73
C TYR A 77 -6.75 -7.07 -10.59
N ILE A 78 -6.62 -5.81 -10.14
CA ILE A 78 -7.73 -4.85 -10.05
C ILE A 78 -8.34 -4.58 -11.43
N LYS A 79 -7.52 -4.36 -12.45
CA LYS A 79 -8.03 -4.15 -13.82
C LYS A 79 -8.86 -5.34 -14.30
N LYS A 80 -8.47 -6.56 -13.92
CA LYS A 80 -9.19 -7.80 -14.27
C LYS A 80 -10.35 -8.13 -13.33
N ASN A 81 -10.45 -7.49 -12.17
CA ASN A 81 -11.47 -7.73 -11.16
C ASN A 81 -12.23 -6.42 -10.86
N PRO A 82 -13.23 -6.05 -11.70
CA PRO A 82 -14.01 -4.83 -11.52
C PRO A 82 -14.72 -4.74 -10.17
N CYS A 83 -14.96 -5.88 -9.50
CA CYS A 83 -15.51 -5.93 -8.15
C CYS A 83 -14.66 -5.20 -7.09
N LEU A 84 -13.38 -4.90 -7.38
CA LEU A 84 -12.49 -4.17 -6.49
C LEU A 84 -12.72 -2.64 -6.48
N PHE A 85 -13.73 -2.12 -7.19
CA PHE A 85 -14.07 -0.68 -7.19
C PHE A 85 -14.33 -0.11 -5.78
N ARG A 86 -14.81 -0.96 -4.85
CA ARG A 86 -15.04 -0.60 -3.44
C ARG A 86 -13.78 -0.17 -2.71
N MET A 87 -12.59 -0.51 -3.20
CA MET A 87 -11.32 -0.02 -2.65
C MET A 87 -11.21 1.51 -2.73
N ALA A 88 -11.72 2.11 -3.81
CA ALA A 88 -11.73 3.56 -3.98
C ALA A 88 -12.68 4.23 -2.97
N GLU A 89 -13.89 3.68 -2.82
CA GLU A 89 -14.88 4.15 -1.84
C GLU A 89 -14.34 4.05 -0.41
N ALA A 90 -13.68 2.94 -0.05
CA ALA A 90 -13.07 2.76 1.27
C ALA A 90 -11.93 3.77 1.52
N SER A 91 -11.07 3.97 0.53
CA SER A 91 -9.96 4.94 0.62
C SER A 91 -10.49 6.37 0.79
N GLU A 92 -11.56 6.71 0.07
CA GLU A 92 -12.20 8.01 0.15
C GLU A 92 -12.92 8.22 1.47
N LEU A 93 -13.64 7.21 1.98
CA LEU A 93 -14.30 7.24 3.29
C LEU A 93 -13.29 7.53 4.41
N ILE A 94 -12.16 6.82 4.39
CA ILE A 94 -11.06 7.01 5.34
C ILE A 94 -10.50 8.43 5.25
N SER A 95 -10.23 8.90 4.03
CA SER A 95 -9.72 10.24 3.79
C SER A 95 -10.71 11.30 4.28
N TRP A 96 -12.01 11.12 4.04
CA TRP A 96 -13.04 12.06 4.45
C TRP A 96 -13.12 12.16 5.98
N PHE A 97 -13.22 11.03 6.69
CA PHE A 97 -13.26 11.04 8.16
C PHE A 97 -12.03 11.68 8.78
N ASN A 98 -10.83 11.38 8.26
CA ASN A 98 -9.59 11.96 8.77
C ASN A 98 -9.49 13.48 8.57
N ASN A 99 -10.26 14.05 7.63
CA ASN A 99 -10.31 15.49 7.37
C ASN A 99 -11.51 16.21 8.03
N HIS A 100 -12.42 15.48 8.69
CA HIS A 100 -13.62 16.06 9.32
C HIS A 100 -13.63 15.79 10.82
N SER A 101 -13.13 16.75 11.59
CA SER A 101 -12.91 16.64 13.04
C SER A 101 -14.17 16.22 13.82
N PHE A 102 -15.35 16.73 13.45
CA PHE A 102 -16.61 16.36 14.09
C PHE A 102 -16.96 14.88 13.85
N ALA A 103 -16.91 14.42 12.59
CA ALA A 103 -17.21 13.03 12.26
C ALA A 103 -16.22 12.07 12.93
N LEU A 104 -14.94 12.44 12.98
CA LEU A 104 -13.91 11.69 13.68
C LEU A 104 -14.14 11.65 15.20
N HIS A 105 -14.54 12.79 15.79
CA HIS A 105 -14.91 12.84 17.21
C HIS A 105 -16.08 11.90 17.53
N VAL A 106 -17.14 11.94 16.71
CA VAL A 106 -18.29 11.04 16.87
C VAL A 106 -17.84 9.58 16.80
N LEU A 107 -17.03 9.21 15.80
CA LEU A 107 -16.48 7.85 15.68
C LEU A 107 -15.73 7.42 16.95
N PHE A 108 -14.86 8.28 17.49
CA PHE A 108 -14.12 7.96 18.72
C PHE A 108 -15.02 7.87 19.94
N SER A 109 -16.05 8.71 20.04
CA SER A 109 -17.03 8.64 21.13
C SER A 109 -17.84 7.35 21.08
N GLU A 110 -18.23 6.88 19.89
CA GLU A 110 -18.90 5.59 19.74
C GLU A 110 -17.96 4.43 20.10
N GLN A 111 -16.70 4.46 19.68
CA GLN A 111 -15.70 3.45 20.11
C GLN A 111 -15.55 3.38 21.63
N ARG A 112 -15.48 4.53 22.33
CA ARG A 112 -15.40 4.58 23.81
C ARG A 112 -16.62 3.99 24.49
N SER A 113 -17.79 4.07 23.85
CA SER A 113 -19.03 3.54 24.41
C SER A 113 -19.18 2.02 24.24
N MET A 114 -18.32 1.39 23.45
CA MET A 114 -18.41 0.00 23.04
C MET A 114 -17.37 -0.86 23.80
N PRO A 115 -17.80 -1.88 24.57
CA PRO A 115 -16.91 -2.77 25.32
C PRO A 115 -15.84 -3.45 24.44
N GLU A 116 -16.15 -3.71 23.17
CA GLU A 116 -15.29 -4.39 22.19
C GLU A 116 -13.96 -3.65 21.92
N PHE A 117 -13.93 -2.33 22.14
CA PHE A 117 -12.72 -1.52 21.97
C PHE A 117 -11.96 -1.30 23.28
N GLY A 118 -12.57 -1.61 24.43
CA GLY A 118 -12.00 -1.36 25.75
C GLY A 118 -11.52 0.10 25.92
N ASN A 119 -10.27 0.27 26.33
CA ASN A 119 -9.65 1.59 26.52
C ASN A 119 -8.84 2.06 25.28
N VAL A 120 -8.94 1.35 24.16
CA VAL A 120 -8.14 1.63 22.96
C VAL A 120 -9.00 2.30 21.90
N ILE A 121 -8.56 3.45 21.41
CA ILE A 121 -9.19 4.12 20.26
C ILE A 121 -8.40 3.80 19.01
N LEU A 122 -9.10 3.20 18.07
CA LEU A 122 -8.57 2.83 16.78
C LEU A 122 -8.73 3.98 15.78
N THR A 123 -7.61 4.50 15.31
CA THR A 123 -7.55 5.55 14.29
C THR A 123 -7.65 4.97 12.89
N LEU A 124 -8.21 5.73 11.95
CA LEU A 124 -8.25 5.34 10.54
C LEU A 124 -6.88 5.56 9.89
N ILE A 125 -6.32 4.53 9.29
CA ILE A 125 -5.03 4.58 8.61
C ILE A 125 -5.26 4.94 7.15
N ARG A 126 -4.67 6.03 6.66
CA ARG A 126 -4.69 6.37 5.24
C ARG A 126 -3.65 5.53 4.50
N ALA A 127 -4.09 4.80 3.47
CA ALA A 127 -3.18 4.07 2.61
C ALA A 127 -2.29 5.03 1.80
N VAL A 128 -1.02 4.66 1.63
CA VAL A 128 -0.09 5.29 0.70
C VAL A 128 -0.31 4.65 -0.66
N ILE A 129 -0.67 5.46 -1.66
CA ILE A 129 -1.06 5.01 -3.01
C ILE A 129 0.00 4.10 -3.63
N THR A 130 1.28 4.38 -3.39
CA THR A 130 2.40 3.62 -3.97
C THR A 130 2.75 2.35 -3.21
N HIS A 131 2.23 2.15 -1.99
CA HIS A 131 2.61 1.05 -1.10
C HIS A 131 1.40 0.17 -0.75
N TRP A 132 1.17 -0.88 -1.54
CA TRP A 132 -0.03 -1.71 -1.50
C TRP A 132 -0.31 -2.41 -0.15
N LEU A 133 0.72 -2.74 0.63
CA LEU A 133 0.56 -3.27 2.00
C LEU A 133 -0.23 -2.32 2.90
N THR A 134 -0.11 -1.01 2.67
CA THR A 134 -0.83 0.00 3.45
C THR A 134 -2.33 -0.01 3.13
N HIS A 135 -2.76 -0.44 1.93
CA HIS A 135 -4.17 -0.57 1.60
C HIS A 135 -4.83 -1.71 2.39
N VAL A 136 -4.21 -2.88 2.44
CA VAL A 136 -4.71 -4.02 3.23
C VAL A 136 -4.81 -3.65 4.71
N THR A 137 -3.77 -3.02 5.25
CA THR A 137 -3.77 -2.54 6.63
C THR A 137 -4.87 -1.49 6.88
N SER A 138 -5.04 -0.55 5.96
CA SER A 138 -6.06 0.50 6.00
C SER A 138 -7.48 -0.08 5.99
N PHE A 139 -7.76 -1.06 5.12
CA PHE A 139 -9.07 -1.70 5.00
C PHE A 139 -9.39 -2.60 6.18
N ASN A 140 -8.42 -3.39 6.66
CA ASN A 140 -8.57 -4.15 7.91
C ASN A 140 -8.85 -3.23 9.09
N GLN A 141 -8.16 -2.09 9.17
CA GLN A 141 -8.41 -1.11 10.22
C GLN A 141 -9.81 -0.49 10.12
N LEU A 142 -10.29 -0.23 8.90
CA LEU A 142 -11.65 0.26 8.65
C LEU A 142 -12.72 -0.79 9.04
N LEU A 143 -12.51 -2.06 8.70
CA LEU A 143 -13.39 -3.17 9.09
C LEU A 143 -13.47 -3.33 10.61
N ARG A 144 -12.35 -3.19 11.32
CA ARG A 144 -12.31 -3.24 12.80
C ARG A 144 -13.16 -2.16 13.47
N VAL A 145 -13.29 -0.99 12.85
CA VAL A 145 -14.12 0.11 13.38
C VAL A 145 -15.52 0.17 12.75
N SER A 146 -15.90 -0.83 11.94
CA SER A 146 -17.16 -0.82 11.19
C SER A 146 -18.40 -0.72 12.08
N MET A 147 -18.41 -1.43 13.22
CA MET A 147 -19.51 -1.35 14.18
C MET A 147 -19.67 0.06 14.76
N ALA A 148 -18.56 0.68 15.17
CA ALA A 148 -18.55 2.05 15.67
C ALA A 148 -18.97 3.06 14.60
N MET A 149 -18.53 2.88 13.35
CA MET A 149 -18.97 3.73 12.22
C MET A 149 -20.46 3.60 11.92
N LYS A 150 -20.99 2.36 11.89
CA LYS A 150 -22.42 2.12 11.69
C LYS A 150 -23.25 2.75 12.82
N SER A 151 -22.81 2.61 14.07
CA SER A 151 -23.45 3.25 15.23
C SER A 151 -23.38 4.78 15.16
N ALA A 152 -22.23 5.35 14.77
CA ALA A 152 -22.03 6.78 14.60
C ALA A 152 -23.03 7.36 13.59
N VAL A 153 -23.18 6.71 12.44
CA VAL A 153 -24.15 7.13 11.43
C VAL A 153 -25.57 6.93 11.94
N LEU A 154 -25.90 5.77 12.53
CA LEU A 154 -27.25 5.50 13.04
C LEU A 154 -27.73 6.54 14.06
N LYS A 155 -26.85 6.98 14.98
CA LYS A 155 -27.20 7.90 16.06
C LYS A 155 -27.02 9.38 15.70
N HIS A 156 -26.06 9.71 14.83
CA HIS A 156 -25.61 11.09 14.61
C HIS A 156 -25.66 11.53 13.13
N LYS A 157 -26.36 10.80 12.25
CA LYS A 157 -26.49 11.11 10.81
C LYS A 157 -26.68 12.59 10.50
N ASP A 158 -27.71 13.20 11.08
CA ASP A 158 -28.05 14.60 10.80
C ASP A 158 -26.97 15.56 11.27
N ASN A 159 -26.35 15.26 12.43
CA ASN A 159 -25.24 16.05 12.96
C ASN A 159 -24.00 15.95 12.08
N ILE A 160 -23.67 14.75 11.59
CA ILE A 160 -22.53 14.52 10.67
C ILE A 160 -22.74 15.30 9.37
N ILE A 161 -23.93 15.25 8.79
CA ILE A 161 -24.26 15.99 7.55
C ILE A 161 -24.21 17.50 7.80
N LYS A 162 -24.78 17.97 8.91
CA LYS A 162 -24.77 19.40 9.28
C LYS A 162 -23.36 19.92 9.54
N ALA A 163 -22.49 19.10 10.13
CA ALA A 163 -21.10 19.44 10.41
C ALA A 163 -20.24 19.60 9.13
N ALA A 164 -20.70 19.10 7.98
CA ALA A 164 -20.04 19.32 6.70
C ALA A 164 -20.15 20.77 6.19
N GLY A 165 -20.99 21.60 6.84
CA GLY A 165 -21.19 23.01 6.50
C GLY A 165 -22.36 23.25 5.55
N THR A 166 -22.37 24.42 4.91
CA THR A 166 -23.48 24.88 4.05
C THR A 166 -23.23 24.70 2.55
N ALA A 167 -21.98 24.42 2.16
CA ALA A 167 -21.64 24.21 0.75
C ALA A 167 -22.32 22.95 0.21
N VAL A 168 -23.03 23.08 -0.91
CA VAL A 168 -23.80 21.99 -1.54
C VAL A 168 -22.91 20.77 -1.81
N SER A 169 -21.68 20.99 -2.29
CA SER A 169 -20.70 19.93 -2.54
C SER A 169 -20.27 19.18 -1.28
N ALA A 170 -20.01 19.90 -0.17
CA ALA A 170 -19.60 19.31 1.10
C ALA A 170 -20.74 18.49 1.73
N VAL A 171 -21.97 19.02 1.71
CA VAL A 171 -23.17 18.31 2.18
C VAL A 171 -23.45 17.08 1.33
N SER A 172 -23.31 17.19 0.00
CA SER A 172 -23.46 16.05 -0.90
C SER A 172 -22.44 14.97 -0.59
N LYS A 173 -21.18 15.35 -0.33
CA LYS A 173 -20.14 14.38 0.01
C LYS A 173 -20.39 13.69 1.35
N ALA A 174 -20.83 14.43 2.36
CA ALA A 174 -21.21 13.84 3.66
C ALA A 174 -22.36 12.83 3.52
N LYS A 175 -23.38 13.15 2.71
CA LYS A 175 -24.48 12.22 2.41
C LYS A 175 -24.01 10.97 1.69
N GLU A 176 -23.06 11.11 0.77
CA GLU A 176 -22.43 9.99 0.08
C GLU A 176 -21.68 9.08 1.06
N MET A 177 -20.85 9.63 1.96
CA MET A 177 -20.12 8.85 2.97
C MET A 177 -21.07 8.11 3.92
N VAL A 178 -22.14 8.78 4.35
CA VAL A 178 -23.21 8.17 5.14
C VAL A 178 -23.85 7.00 4.39
N LYS A 179 -24.17 7.17 3.10
CA LYS A 179 -24.75 6.12 2.26
C LYS A 179 -23.81 4.92 2.10
N ILE A 180 -22.50 5.14 1.98
CA ILE A 180 -21.49 4.07 1.96
C ILE A 180 -21.53 3.28 3.26
N ILE A 181 -21.55 3.96 4.42
CA ILE A 181 -21.59 3.30 5.73
C ILE A 181 -22.90 2.51 5.95
N GLU A 182 -24.03 3.06 5.51
CA GLU A 182 -25.35 2.42 5.63
C GLU A 182 -25.50 1.20 4.70
N ASN A 183 -24.71 1.10 3.64
CA ASN A 183 -24.77 0.00 2.68
C ASN A 183 -24.13 -1.27 3.25
N PRO A 184 -24.89 -2.35 3.54
CA PRO A 184 -24.30 -3.59 4.06
C PRO A 184 -23.36 -4.25 3.06
N ALA A 185 -23.67 -4.16 1.75
CA ALA A 185 -22.84 -4.76 0.71
C ALA A 185 -21.44 -4.14 0.65
N PHE A 186 -21.30 -2.85 0.97
CA PHE A 186 -19.98 -2.22 1.05
C PHE A 186 -19.06 -2.93 2.04
N TRP A 187 -19.57 -3.29 3.23
CA TRP A 187 -18.79 -3.96 4.26
C TRP A 187 -18.45 -5.40 3.89
N THR A 188 -19.42 -6.14 3.34
CA THR A 188 -19.20 -7.51 2.85
C THR A 188 -18.20 -7.54 1.70
N ASP A 189 -18.33 -6.63 0.74
CA ASP A 189 -17.39 -6.50 -0.37
C ASP A 189 -15.99 -6.16 0.16
N LEU A 190 -15.87 -5.21 1.10
CA LEU A 190 -14.59 -4.82 1.68
C LEU A 190 -13.91 -5.96 2.44
N GLU A 191 -14.67 -6.80 3.15
CA GLU A 191 -14.16 -7.99 3.82
C GLU A 191 -13.63 -9.03 2.82
N MET A 192 -14.39 -9.30 1.75
CA MET A 192 -13.94 -10.16 0.65
C MET A 192 -12.67 -9.62 0.00
N ILE A 193 -12.60 -8.30 -0.26
CA ILE A 193 -11.42 -7.64 -0.80
C ILE A 193 -10.23 -7.83 0.13
N SER A 194 -10.39 -7.58 1.43
CA SER A 194 -9.29 -7.70 2.38
C SER A 194 -8.75 -9.13 2.44
N SER A 195 -9.65 -10.12 2.48
CA SER A 195 -9.32 -11.55 2.42
C SER A 195 -8.58 -11.91 1.12
N HIS A 196 -9.07 -11.42 -0.03
CA HIS A 196 -8.41 -11.64 -1.32
C HIS A 196 -7.03 -10.98 -1.41
N LEU A 197 -6.77 -9.89 -0.70
CA LEU A 197 -5.48 -9.19 -0.75
C LEU A 197 -4.48 -9.67 0.31
N GLU A 198 -4.95 -10.38 1.33
CA GLU A 198 -4.12 -10.85 2.45
C GLU A 198 -2.95 -11.74 1.99
N PRO A 199 -3.13 -12.77 1.15
CA PRO A 199 -2.02 -13.60 0.66
C PRO A 199 -0.95 -12.79 -0.09
N LEU A 200 -1.38 -11.83 -0.92
CA LEU A 200 -0.48 -10.91 -1.62
C LEU A 200 0.29 -10.02 -0.63
N SER A 201 -0.37 -9.55 0.43
CA SER A 201 0.25 -8.73 1.46
C SER A 201 1.35 -9.48 2.21
N ILE A 202 1.11 -10.76 2.52
CA ILE A 202 2.08 -11.65 3.17
C ILE A 202 3.26 -11.88 2.22
N ALA A 203 3.00 -12.19 0.95
CA ALA A 203 4.06 -12.37 -0.04
C ALA A 203 4.93 -11.14 -0.22
N ILE A 204 4.32 -9.95 -0.32
CA ILE A 204 5.04 -8.68 -0.41
C ILE A 204 5.91 -8.46 0.82
N ASN A 205 5.36 -8.68 2.03
CA ASN A 205 6.09 -8.49 3.27
C ASN A 205 7.27 -9.46 3.40
N VAL A 206 7.10 -10.73 3.00
CA VAL A 206 8.21 -11.69 2.90
C VAL A 206 9.23 -11.23 1.87
N CYS A 207 8.82 -10.80 0.68
CA CYS A 207 9.75 -10.32 -0.36
C CYS A 207 10.53 -9.05 0.04
N GLN A 208 10.03 -8.26 1.00
CA GLN A 208 10.69 -7.05 1.52
C GLN A 208 11.69 -7.33 2.66
N GLY A 209 11.69 -8.53 3.22
CA GLY A 209 12.52 -8.88 4.37
C GLY A 209 14.02 -8.77 4.07
N SER A 210 14.79 -8.24 5.03
CA SER A 210 16.26 -8.16 4.93
C SER A 210 16.95 -9.53 4.90
N HIS A 211 16.26 -10.58 5.36
CA HIS A 211 16.75 -11.96 5.39
C HIS A 211 16.13 -12.83 4.30
N THR A 212 15.44 -12.21 3.35
CA THR A 212 14.73 -12.93 2.29
C THR A 212 15.70 -13.54 1.31
N ARG A 213 15.53 -14.84 1.09
CA ARG A 213 16.33 -15.62 0.16
C ARG A 213 15.53 -15.95 -1.09
N VAL A 214 16.23 -16.26 -2.19
CA VAL A 214 15.62 -16.58 -3.49
C VAL A 214 14.69 -17.79 -3.41
N ASP A 215 15.02 -18.80 -2.61
CA ASP A 215 14.17 -19.97 -2.41
C ASP A 215 12.85 -19.63 -1.70
N MET A 216 12.87 -18.69 -0.74
CA MET A 216 11.66 -18.20 -0.10
C MET A 216 10.73 -17.49 -1.09
N VAL A 217 11.30 -16.71 -2.01
CA VAL A 217 10.52 -16.03 -3.07
C VAL A 217 9.85 -17.04 -3.99
N GLY A 218 10.57 -18.08 -4.42
CA GLY A 218 10.01 -19.15 -5.24
C GLY A 218 8.85 -19.88 -4.53
N LEU A 219 9.02 -20.17 -3.23
CA LEU A 219 7.94 -20.73 -2.41
C LEU A 219 6.74 -19.78 -2.30
N MET A 220 6.96 -18.48 -2.12
CA MET A 220 5.86 -17.50 -2.06
C MET A 220 5.07 -17.45 -3.37
N PHE A 221 5.74 -17.43 -4.52
CA PHE A 221 5.04 -17.49 -5.81
C PHE A 221 4.27 -18.80 -6.00
N GLY A 222 4.84 -19.93 -5.57
CA GLY A 222 4.13 -21.21 -5.56
C GLY A 222 2.87 -21.19 -4.67
N GLN A 223 2.93 -20.55 -3.50
CA GLN A 223 1.77 -20.39 -2.62
C GLN A 223 0.71 -19.47 -3.22
N LEU A 224 1.10 -18.35 -3.82
CA LEU A 224 0.17 -17.46 -4.51
C LEU A 224 -0.52 -18.18 -5.68
N TYR A 225 0.22 -18.94 -6.48
CA TYR A 225 -0.34 -19.73 -7.58
C TYR A 225 -1.31 -20.82 -7.10
N LYS A 226 -1.08 -21.39 -5.92
CA LYS A 226 -2.03 -22.34 -5.32
C LYS A 226 -3.30 -21.66 -4.82
N HIS A 227 -3.20 -20.39 -4.42
CA HIS A 227 -4.30 -19.66 -3.80
C HIS A 227 -5.25 -19.02 -4.83
N TYR A 228 -4.74 -18.52 -5.95
CA TYR A 228 -5.51 -17.86 -7.02
C TYR A 228 -5.66 -18.74 -8.26
#